data_AF-A0A850G8H5-F1
#
_entry.id   AF-A0A850G8H5-F1
#
_cell.length_a   1.000
_cell.length_b   1.000
_cell.length_c   1.000
_cell.angle_alpha   90.00
_cell.angle_beta   90.00
_cell.angle_gamma   90.00
#
_symmetry.space_group_name_H-M   'P 1'
#
loop_
_entity.id
_entity.type
_entity.pdbx_description
1 polymer ?
#
loop_
_entity_poly.entity_id
_entity_poly.type
_entity_poly.pdbx_seq_one_letter_code
_entity_poly.pdbx_strand_id
1 'polypeptide(L)'
;MHVLSATSCTAWIVGLAVATASSPAAASPFAIPPSLHAASEAPEPEPEPEPELAEAVAENQAGSDAYALGNYEQAVTHFERAYQLSHEPALLFNLGQAYTRWYDLSNALEHLEKARRLYENYVLNIGHADLDEAQEAQARVDAQRRIAEVDRLIAQHEQAFAPAPAPATTDEPAPEPVHKKAWFWVAVIGGVAVVVGGVTAGVLLANRDEPFEPELGTIGAGRRVGLSPGGWTLRF
;
A
#
# COMPACT_ATOMS: atom_id res chain seq x y z
N MET A 1 -12.47 52.72 -38.21
CA MET A 1 -13.66 51.90 -38.51
C MET A 1 -13.84 50.95 -37.33
N HIS A 2 -14.50 51.38 -36.25
CA HIS A 2 -15.94 51.19 -35.95
C HIS A 2 -16.27 49.70 -35.66
N VAL A 3 -16.86 49.23 -34.55
CA VAL A 3 -17.44 49.78 -33.30
C VAL A 3 -17.62 48.59 -32.32
N LEU A 4 -17.50 48.84 -31.00
CA LEU A 4 -17.97 48.00 -29.88
C LEU A 4 -19.51 48.05 -29.73
N SER A 5 -20.19 46.93 -29.49
CA SER A 5 -21.49 46.93 -28.76
C SER A 5 -21.67 45.57 -28.06
N ALA A 6 -21.77 45.41 -26.74
CA ALA A 6 -22.63 46.05 -25.74
C ALA A 6 -24.12 45.83 -26.04
N THR A 7 -24.67 44.70 -25.57
CA THR A 7 -26.13 44.50 -25.50
C THR A 7 -26.53 44.49 -24.04
N SER A 8 -27.07 45.63 -23.63
CA SER A 8 -27.64 45.90 -22.32
C SER A 8 -29.12 45.51 -22.29
N CYS A 9 -29.57 45.08 -21.10
CA CYS A 9 -30.76 45.55 -20.40
C CYS A 9 -32.07 45.73 -21.19
N THR A 10 -33.08 44.95 -20.86
CA THR A 10 -34.45 45.49 -20.80
C THR A 10 -35.22 44.78 -19.70
N ALA A 11 -35.22 45.42 -18.53
CA ALA A 11 -36.20 45.19 -17.48
C ALA A 11 -37.57 45.65 -17.97
N TRP A 12 -38.57 44.78 -17.90
CA TRP A 12 -39.97 45.16 -18.01
C TRP A 12 -40.62 45.05 -16.63
N ILE A 13 -40.73 46.22 -15.99
CA ILE A 13 -41.65 46.45 -14.88
C ILE A 13 -43.01 46.71 -15.52
N VAL A 14 -44.01 45.88 -15.20
CA VAL A 14 -45.42 46.24 -15.35
C VAL A 14 -46.04 46.15 -13.97
N GLY A 15 -46.53 47.30 -13.49
CA GLY A 15 -47.11 47.47 -12.17
C GLY A 15 -48.58 47.08 -12.08
N LEU A 16 -48.94 46.76 -10.83
CA LEU A 16 -50.14 47.14 -10.10
C LEU A 16 -51.53 46.76 -10.68
N ALA A 17 -52.19 45.84 -9.98
CA ALA A 17 -53.60 46.00 -9.61
C ALA A 17 -53.88 45.17 -8.34
N VAL A 18 -53.96 45.85 -7.20
CA VAL A 18 -54.64 45.33 -6.01
C VAL A 18 -56.13 45.39 -6.28
N ALA A 19 -56.75 44.23 -6.45
CA ALA A 19 -58.20 44.09 -6.42
C ALA A 19 -58.55 43.20 -5.22
N THR A 20 -58.98 43.82 -4.13
CA THR A 20 -59.58 43.13 -2.98
C THR A 20 -60.97 42.65 -3.39
N ALA A 21 -61.07 41.39 -3.81
CA ALA A 21 -62.36 40.73 -3.98
C ALA A 21 -62.79 40.13 -2.63
N SER A 22 -63.73 40.80 -1.97
CA SER A 22 -64.45 40.28 -0.82
C SER A 22 -65.42 39.18 -1.29
N SER A 23 -65.14 37.92 -0.97
CA SER A 23 -66.08 36.81 -1.18
C SER A 23 -67.11 36.76 -0.05
N PRO A 24 -68.43 36.78 -0.33
CA PRO A 24 -69.43 36.39 0.66
C PRO A 24 -69.48 34.86 0.76
N ALA A 25 -69.07 34.33 1.92
CA ALA A 25 -69.27 32.93 2.25
C ALA A 25 -70.77 32.63 2.37
N ALA A 26 -71.31 31.90 1.41
CA ALA A 26 -72.62 31.26 1.53
C ALA A 26 -72.50 30.14 2.57
N ALA A 27 -73.09 30.36 3.74
CA ALA A 27 -73.18 29.35 4.79
C ALA A 27 -74.17 28.25 4.39
N SER A 28 -73.64 27.09 4.00
CA SER A 28 -74.43 25.88 3.81
C SER A 28 -74.99 25.39 5.15
N PRO A 29 -76.29 25.08 5.27
CA PRO A 29 -76.90 24.57 6.51
C PRO A 29 -76.51 23.11 6.85
N PHE A 30 -75.59 22.51 6.09
CA PHE A 30 -75.08 21.15 6.27
C PHE A 30 -73.58 21.11 6.61
N ALA A 31 -73.02 22.19 7.15
CA ALA A 31 -71.67 22.17 7.68
C ALA A 31 -71.63 21.30 8.95
N ILE A 32 -71.07 20.09 8.83
CA ILE A 32 -70.66 19.25 9.95
C ILE A 32 -69.70 20.09 10.80
N PRO A 33 -69.92 20.28 12.11
CA PRO A 33 -68.97 21.03 12.92
C PRO A 33 -67.60 20.32 12.82
N PRO A 34 -66.50 21.03 12.52
CA PRO A 34 -65.19 20.42 12.67
C PRO A 34 -65.04 20.08 14.14
N SER A 35 -64.98 18.79 14.45
CA SER A 35 -64.65 18.29 15.77
C SER A 35 -63.37 18.99 16.22
N LEU A 36 -63.49 19.86 17.23
CA LEU A 36 -62.37 20.40 17.99
C LEU A 36 -61.70 19.25 18.75
N HIS A 37 -60.88 18.48 18.04
CA HIS A 37 -59.86 17.60 18.60
C HIS A 37 -58.59 17.74 17.75
N ALA A 38 -58.15 18.98 17.56
CA ALA A 38 -56.73 19.24 17.39
C ALA A 38 -56.16 19.35 18.81
N ALA A 39 -55.99 18.20 19.47
CA ALA A 39 -54.98 18.11 20.49
C ALA A 39 -53.67 18.44 19.79
N SER A 40 -53.14 19.63 20.06
CA SER A 40 -51.75 19.95 19.78
C SER A 40 -50.93 19.01 20.66
N GLU A 41 -50.68 17.81 20.15
CA GLU A 41 -49.64 16.94 20.65
C GLU A 41 -48.34 17.71 20.40
N ALA A 42 -47.85 18.37 21.45
CA ALA A 42 -46.52 18.94 21.45
C ALA A 42 -45.57 17.78 21.09
N PRO A 43 -44.60 17.97 20.18
CA PRO A 43 -43.66 16.90 19.84
C PRO A 43 -43.02 16.41 21.14
N GLU A 44 -43.24 15.13 21.46
CA GLU A 44 -42.54 14.50 22.57
C GLU A 44 -41.03 14.67 22.33
N PRO A 45 -40.23 14.97 23.36
CA PRO A 45 -38.80 15.10 23.19
C PRO A 45 -38.26 13.78 22.62
N GLU A 46 -37.67 13.85 21.43
CA GLU A 46 -37.03 12.69 20.83
C GLU A 46 -35.98 12.16 21.81
N PRO A 47 -35.91 10.83 22.01
CA PRO A 47 -34.93 10.26 22.92
C PRO A 47 -33.53 10.66 22.43
N GLU A 48 -32.75 11.33 23.29
CA GLU A 48 -31.37 11.65 22.96
C GLU A 48 -30.60 10.34 22.73
N PRO A 49 -29.75 10.28 21.68
CA PRO A 49 -28.99 9.07 21.40
C PRO A 49 -28.15 8.69 22.61
N GLU A 50 -28.00 7.38 22.84
CA GLU A 50 -27.11 6.90 23.88
C GLU A 50 -25.71 7.53 23.68
N PRO A 51 -25.04 7.99 24.75
CA PRO A 51 -23.83 8.80 24.63
C PRO A 51 -22.72 8.11 23.82
N GLU A 52 -22.65 6.77 23.86
CA GLU A 52 -21.71 5.97 23.07
C GLU A 52 -22.01 6.01 21.56
N LEU A 53 -23.29 6.04 21.17
CA LEU A 53 -23.69 6.18 19.75
C LEU A 53 -23.39 7.59 19.23
N ALA A 54 -23.59 8.62 20.05
CA ALA A 54 -23.20 9.98 19.69
C ALA A 54 -21.68 10.10 19.50
N GLU A 55 -20.88 9.48 20.37
CA GLU A 55 -19.42 9.39 20.20
C GLU A 55 -19.05 8.62 18.92
N ALA A 56 -19.70 7.50 18.62
CA ALA A 56 -19.45 6.73 17.41
C ALA A 56 -19.68 7.54 16.13
N VAL A 57 -20.75 8.35 16.09
CA VAL A 57 -21.04 9.24 14.96
C VAL A 57 -19.98 10.32 14.83
N ALA A 58 -19.55 10.92 15.94
CA ALA A 58 -18.50 11.94 15.94
C ALA A 58 -17.16 11.37 15.44
N GLU A 59 -16.80 10.17 15.89
CA GLU A 59 -15.59 9.46 15.46
C GLU A 59 -15.68 9.08 13.97
N ASN A 60 -16.84 8.61 13.48
CA ASN A 60 -17.02 8.34 12.05
C ASN A 60 -16.87 9.61 11.20
N GLN A 61 -17.38 10.75 11.67
CA GLN A 61 -17.23 12.02 10.97
C GLN A 61 -15.75 12.46 10.95
N ALA A 62 -15.06 12.40 12.08
CA ALA A 62 -13.63 12.72 12.16
C ALA A 62 -12.78 11.82 11.25
N GLY A 63 -13.11 10.52 11.17
CA GLY A 63 -12.48 9.58 10.25
C GLY A 63 -12.73 9.94 8.78
N SER A 64 -13.95 10.34 8.45
CA SER A 64 -14.33 10.78 7.11
C SER A 64 -13.58 12.05 6.68
N ASP A 65 -13.45 13.02 7.60
CA ASP A 65 -12.70 14.26 7.37
C ASP A 65 -11.21 13.96 7.18
N ALA A 66 -10.62 13.12 8.03
CA ALA A 66 -9.22 12.69 7.88
C ALA A 66 -8.99 11.95 6.56
N TYR A 67 -9.91 11.06 6.15
CA TYR A 67 -9.84 10.35 4.88
C TYR A 67 -9.88 11.32 3.69
N ALA A 68 -10.77 12.31 3.73
CA ALA A 68 -10.89 13.34 2.69
C ALA A 68 -9.61 14.19 2.56
N LEU A 69 -8.89 14.41 3.66
CA LEU A 69 -7.61 15.11 3.70
C LEU A 69 -6.42 14.21 3.27
N GLY A 70 -6.64 12.93 2.99
CA GLY A 70 -5.58 11.97 2.69
C GLY A 70 -4.79 11.48 3.91
N ASN A 71 -5.23 11.83 5.11
CA ASN A 71 -4.62 11.40 6.37
C ASN A 71 -5.13 10.01 6.77
N TYR A 72 -4.79 9.00 5.97
CA TYR A 72 -5.40 7.67 6.09
C TYR A 72 -5.10 6.96 7.42
N GLU A 73 -3.96 7.22 8.04
CA GLU A 73 -3.64 6.71 9.38
C GLU A 73 -4.61 7.23 10.46
N GLN A 74 -4.89 8.53 10.44
CA GLN A 74 -5.85 9.14 11.36
C GLN A 74 -7.28 8.68 11.04
N ALA A 75 -7.61 8.55 9.75
CA ALA A 75 -8.91 8.03 9.33
C ALA A 75 -9.17 6.62 9.87
N VAL A 76 -8.17 5.72 9.75
CA VAL A 76 -8.24 4.38 10.33
C VAL A 76 -8.46 4.43 11.84
N THR A 77 -7.70 5.26 12.56
CA THR A 77 -7.84 5.39 14.02
C THR A 77 -9.27 5.77 14.43
N HIS A 78 -9.83 6.79 13.80
CA HIS A 78 -11.19 7.27 14.07
C HIS A 78 -12.27 6.26 13.67
N PHE A 79 -12.14 5.63 12.49
CA PHE A 79 -13.08 4.60 12.06
C PHE A 79 -13.03 3.34 12.94
N GLU A 80 -11.84 2.95 13.43
CA GLU A 80 -11.70 1.83 14.39
C GLU A 80 -12.42 2.16 15.70
N ARG A 81 -12.27 3.38 16.21
CA ARG A 81 -12.97 3.82 17.41
C ARG A 81 -14.49 3.84 17.20
N ALA A 82 -14.95 4.40 16.08
CA ALA A 82 -16.37 4.38 15.72
C ALA A 82 -16.91 2.95 15.66
N TYR A 83 -16.15 2.02 15.07
CA TYR A 83 -16.59 0.63 14.93
C TYR A 83 -16.65 -0.10 16.28
N GLN A 84 -15.72 0.17 17.18
CA GLN A 84 -15.75 -0.38 18.55
C GLN A 84 -16.98 0.08 19.34
N LEU A 85 -17.49 1.28 19.04
CA LEU A 85 -18.66 1.85 19.73
C LEU A 85 -19.97 1.38 19.11
N SER A 86 -20.13 1.48 17.78
CA SER A 86 -21.41 1.19 17.12
C SER A 86 -21.54 -0.21 16.54
N HIS A 87 -20.44 -0.90 16.27
CA HIS A 87 -20.39 -2.18 15.54
C HIS A 87 -21.05 -2.12 14.14
N GLU A 88 -21.18 -0.93 13.57
CA GLU A 88 -21.88 -0.74 12.29
C GLU A 88 -21.07 -1.35 11.13
N PRO A 89 -21.67 -2.24 10.30
CA PRO A 89 -20.95 -2.87 9.19
C PRO A 89 -20.34 -1.87 8.21
N ALA A 90 -21.00 -0.74 7.93
CA ALA A 90 -20.50 0.29 6.99
C ALA A 90 -19.08 0.78 7.34
N LEU A 91 -18.72 0.81 8.63
CA LEU A 91 -17.38 1.20 9.08
C LEU A 91 -16.30 0.21 8.65
N LEU A 92 -16.61 -1.08 8.51
CA LEU A 92 -15.67 -2.07 7.97
C LEU A 92 -15.31 -1.75 6.51
N PHE A 93 -16.29 -1.30 5.72
CA PHE A 93 -16.04 -0.87 4.35
C PHE A 93 -15.19 0.41 4.30
N ASN A 94 -15.47 1.39 5.16
CA ASN A 94 -14.68 2.61 5.28
C ASN A 94 -13.23 2.34 5.70
N LEU A 95 -13.02 1.44 6.68
CA LEU A 95 -11.70 0.97 7.07
C LEU A 95 -10.98 0.31 5.90
N GLY A 96 -11.66 -0.58 5.16
CA GLY A 96 -11.10 -1.21 3.96
C GLY A 96 -10.62 -0.19 2.94
N GLN A 97 -11.42 0.86 2.69
CA GLN A 97 -11.04 1.95 1.79
C GLN A 97 -9.85 2.75 2.33
N ALA A 98 -9.85 3.12 3.61
CA ALA A 98 -8.75 3.85 4.24
C ALA A 98 -7.43 3.08 4.14
N TYR A 99 -7.42 1.78 4.47
CA TYR A 99 -6.23 0.94 4.32
C TYR A 99 -5.78 0.80 2.85
N THR A 100 -6.72 0.68 1.91
CA THR A 100 -6.39 0.63 0.47
C THR A 100 -5.69 1.92 0.03
N ARG A 101 -6.21 3.09 0.43
CA ARG A 101 -5.61 4.38 0.09
C ARG A 101 -4.30 4.65 0.84
N TRP A 102 -4.16 4.12 2.05
CA TRP A 102 -2.90 4.21 2.79
C TRP A 102 -1.79 3.40 2.12
N TYR A 103 -2.12 2.28 1.49
CA TYR A 103 -1.16 1.56 0.65
C TYR A 103 -0.61 2.44 -0.48
N ASP A 104 -1.43 3.28 -1.12
CA ASP A 104 -0.96 4.17 -2.21
C ASP A 104 0.19 5.08 -1.76
N LEU A 105 0.23 5.45 -0.47
CA LEU A 105 1.27 6.32 0.11
C LEU A 105 2.43 5.54 0.76
N SER A 106 2.11 4.43 1.41
CA SER A 106 3.08 3.65 2.21
C SER A 106 3.76 2.54 1.42
N ASN A 107 3.13 2.06 0.35
CA ASN A 107 3.49 0.86 -0.39
C ASN A 107 3.75 -0.35 0.52
N ALA A 108 3.03 -0.46 1.64
CA ALA A 108 3.21 -1.53 2.60
C ALA A 108 2.11 -2.58 2.44
N LEU A 109 2.51 -3.80 2.04
CA LEU A 109 1.63 -4.92 1.73
C LEU A 109 0.63 -5.23 2.85
N GLU A 110 1.03 -5.07 4.11
CA GLU A 110 0.18 -5.27 5.28
C GLU A 110 -1.14 -4.45 5.22
N HIS A 111 -1.10 -3.24 4.65
CA HIS A 111 -2.30 -2.42 4.50
C HIS A 111 -3.28 -3.04 3.50
N LEU A 112 -2.79 -3.61 2.39
CA LEU A 112 -3.65 -4.33 1.44
C LEU A 112 -4.25 -5.58 2.06
N GLU A 113 -3.46 -6.34 2.82
CA GLU A 113 -3.96 -7.53 3.51
C GLU A 113 -5.05 -7.18 4.54
N LYS A 114 -4.86 -6.08 5.30
CA LYS A 114 -5.87 -5.56 6.23
C LYS A 114 -7.13 -5.11 5.48
N ALA A 115 -6.98 -4.35 4.38
CA ALA A 115 -8.10 -3.90 3.55
C ALA A 115 -8.93 -5.08 3.04
N ARG A 116 -8.27 -6.12 2.52
CA ARG A 116 -8.91 -7.34 2.03
C ARG A 116 -9.77 -8.00 3.12
N ARG A 117 -9.19 -8.22 4.30
CA ARG A 117 -9.90 -8.82 5.46
C ARG A 117 -11.11 -7.98 5.89
N LEU A 118 -10.99 -6.66 5.87
CA LEU A 118 -12.07 -5.75 6.24
C LEU A 118 -13.24 -5.81 5.25
N TYR A 119 -12.97 -5.86 3.94
CA TYR A 119 -14.03 -6.06 2.94
C TYR A 119 -14.69 -7.43 3.04
N GLU A 120 -13.92 -8.49 3.34
CA GLU A 120 -14.49 -9.82 3.61
C GLU A 120 -15.42 -9.79 4.83
N ASN A 121 -14.96 -9.17 5.92
CA ASN A 121 -15.77 -8.99 7.13
C ASN A 121 -17.02 -8.14 6.86
N TYR A 122 -16.93 -7.12 6.02
CA TYR A 122 -18.11 -6.35 5.59
C TYR A 122 -19.14 -7.24 4.90
N VAL A 123 -18.73 -8.06 3.93
CA VAL A 123 -19.63 -9.00 3.23
C VAL A 123 -20.26 -10.00 4.21
N LEU A 124 -19.55 -10.44 5.23
CA LEU A 124 -20.08 -11.36 6.24
C LEU A 124 -21.12 -10.69 7.15
N ASN A 125 -20.94 -9.40 7.46
CA ASN A 125 -21.75 -8.69 8.47
C ASN A 125 -22.80 -7.74 7.88
N ILE A 126 -22.84 -7.52 6.55
CA ILE A 126 -23.74 -6.53 5.93
C ILE A 126 -25.23 -6.83 6.16
N GLY A 127 -25.61 -8.08 6.42
CA GLY A 127 -26.99 -8.44 6.78
C GLY A 127 -27.42 -7.96 8.17
N HIS A 128 -26.51 -7.37 8.96
CA HIS A 128 -26.82 -6.68 10.22
C HIS A 128 -27.06 -5.18 10.03
N ALA A 129 -26.90 -4.65 8.82
CA ALA A 129 -27.25 -3.26 8.51
C ALA A 129 -28.76 -3.14 8.23
N ASP A 130 -29.32 -1.96 8.48
CA ASP A 130 -30.70 -1.63 8.13
C ASP A 130 -30.80 -1.26 6.64
N LEU A 131 -30.71 -2.28 5.79
CA LEU A 131 -30.74 -2.17 4.33
C LEU A 131 -31.84 -3.07 3.78
N ASP A 132 -32.48 -2.65 2.68
CA ASP A 132 -33.33 -3.54 1.90
C ASP A 132 -32.51 -4.58 1.12
N GLU A 133 -33.18 -5.61 0.59
CA GLU A 133 -32.54 -6.71 -0.13
C GLU A 133 -31.73 -6.23 -1.35
N ALA A 134 -32.21 -5.21 -2.06
CA ALA A 134 -31.53 -4.70 -3.24
C ALA A 134 -30.27 -3.91 -2.85
N GLN A 135 -30.34 -3.12 -1.79
CA GLN A 135 -29.21 -2.37 -1.22
C GLN A 135 -28.15 -3.34 -0.67
N GLU A 136 -28.54 -4.37 0.06
CA GLU A 136 -27.61 -5.38 0.58
C GLU A 136 -26.91 -6.13 -0.56
N ALA A 137 -27.66 -6.58 -1.58
CA ALA A 137 -27.08 -7.24 -2.74
C ALA A 137 -26.07 -6.34 -3.46
N GLN A 138 -26.41 -5.06 -3.64
CA GLN A 138 -25.51 -4.08 -4.25
C GLN A 138 -24.26 -3.87 -3.40
N ALA A 139 -24.40 -3.71 -2.08
CA ALA A 139 -23.29 -3.59 -1.15
C ALA A 139 -22.33 -4.80 -1.21
N ARG A 140 -22.88 -6.02 -1.30
CA ARG A 140 -22.08 -7.25 -1.47
C ARG A 140 -21.30 -7.23 -2.78
N VAL A 141 -21.92 -6.84 -3.89
CA VAL A 141 -21.26 -6.73 -5.19
C VAL A 141 -20.15 -5.68 -5.16
N ASP A 142 -20.40 -4.52 -4.56
CA ASP A 142 -19.42 -3.44 -4.45
C ASP A 142 -18.21 -3.86 -3.61
N ALA A 143 -18.42 -4.56 -2.50
CA ALA A 143 -17.35 -5.10 -1.68
C ALA A 143 -16.57 -6.21 -2.39
N GLN A 144 -17.24 -7.11 -3.10
CA GLN A 144 -16.57 -8.13 -3.93
C GLN A 144 -15.68 -7.50 -5.01
N ARG A 145 -16.13 -6.42 -5.62
CA ARG A 145 -15.31 -5.65 -6.57
C ARG A 145 -14.05 -5.09 -5.91
N ARG A 146 -14.18 -4.55 -4.69
CA ARG A 146 -13.03 -4.04 -3.91
C ARG A 146 -12.07 -5.15 -3.50
N ILE A 147 -12.57 -6.33 -3.11
CA ILE A 147 -11.71 -7.49 -2.80
C ILE A 147 -10.89 -7.88 -4.03
N ALA A 148 -11.54 -8.01 -5.20
CA ALA A 148 -10.85 -8.36 -6.44
C ALA A 148 -9.82 -7.30 -6.88
N GLU A 149 -10.09 -6.02 -6.60
CA GLU A 149 -9.14 -4.92 -6.82
C GLU A 149 -7.92 -5.07 -5.91
N VAL A 150 -8.14 -5.26 -4.60
CA VAL A 150 -7.06 -5.45 -3.62
C VAL A 150 -6.23 -6.70 -3.92
N ASP A 151 -6.85 -7.82 -4.31
CA ASP A 151 -6.14 -9.04 -4.71
C ASP A 151 -5.18 -8.78 -5.87
N ARG A 152 -5.58 -7.96 -6.85
CA ARG A 152 -4.71 -7.56 -7.95
C ARG A 152 -3.55 -6.69 -7.48
N LEU A 153 -3.78 -5.78 -6.55
CA LEU A 153 -2.73 -4.93 -5.99
C LEU A 153 -1.71 -5.75 -5.19
N ILE A 154 -2.18 -6.72 -4.39
CA ILE A 154 -1.34 -7.67 -3.66
C ILE A 154 -0.45 -8.44 -4.64
N ALA A 155 -1.04 -9.06 -5.67
CA ALA A 155 -0.28 -9.82 -6.66
C ALA A 155 0.74 -8.95 -7.42
N GLN A 156 0.40 -7.71 -7.74
CA GLN A 156 1.33 -6.76 -8.38
C GLN A 156 2.48 -6.38 -7.45
N HIS A 157 2.19 -6.12 -6.17
CA HIS A 157 3.20 -5.83 -5.16
C HIS A 157 4.16 -7.02 -5.01
N GLU A 158 3.62 -8.23 -4.82
CA GLU A 158 4.42 -9.45 -4.71
C GLU A 158 5.31 -9.67 -5.95
N GLN A 159 4.80 -9.44 -7.16
CA GLN A 159 5.61 -9.55 -8.38
C GLN A 159 6.70 -8.47 -8.47
N ALA A 160 6.41 -7.24 -8.05
CA ALA A 160 7.37 -6.14 -8.06
C ALA A 160 8.52 -6.35 -7.07
N PHE A 161 8.25 -7.05 -5.95
CA PHE A 161 9.22 -7.33 -4.89
C PHE A 161 9.68 -8.79 -4.87
N ALA A 162 9.26 -9.62 -5.84
CA ALA A 162 9.75 -10.97 -6.00
C ALA A 162 11.26 -10.92 -6.33
N PRO A 163 12.08 -11.80 -5.72
CA PRO A 163 13.46 -11.96 -6.14
C PRO A 163 13.46 -12.21 -7.65
N ALA A 164 14.25 -11.43 -8.40
CA ALA A 164 14.39 -11.65 -9.84
C ALA A 164 14.65 -13.13 -10.08
N PRO A 165 13.93 -13.79 -11.01
CA PRO A 165 14.21 -15.18 -11.32
C PRO A 165 15.71 -15.26 -11.62
N ALA A 166 16.42 -16.09 -10.84
CA ALA A 166 17.85 -16.29 -11.04
C ALA A 166 18.08 -16.47 -12.54
N PRO A 167 19.04 -15.75 -13.16
CA PRO A 167 19.23 -15.81 -14.60
C PRO A 167 19.24 -17.28 -14.97
N ALA A 168 18.28 -17.70 -15.80
CA ALA A 168 18.15 -19.08 -16.21
C ALA A 168 19.55 -19.48 -16.67
N THR A 169 20.18 -20.38 -15.93
CA THR A 169 21.41 -21.02 -16.38
C THR A 169 21.02 -21.59 -17.72
N THR A 170 21.51 -20.95 -18.79
CA THR A 170 21.51 -21.58 -20.10
C THR A 170 22.15 -22.93 -19.84
N ASP A 171 21.40 -24.01 -20.06
CA ASP A 171 21.94 -25.37 -20.07
C ASP A 171 22.99 -25.40 -21.18
N GLU A 172 24.19 -24.94 -20.85
CA GLU A 172 25.40 -25.36 -21.52
C GLU A 172 25.47 -26.87 -21.22
N PRO A 173 25.38 -27.75 -22.23
CA PRO A 173 25.34 -29.18 -21.98
C PRO A 173 26.59 -29.57 -21.20
N ALA A 174 26.40 -29.98 -19.94
CA ALA A 174 27.49 -30.35 -19.06
C ALA A 174 28.40 -31.38 -19.77
N PRO A 175 29.73 -31.18 -19.81
CA PRO A 175 30.61 -32.14 -20.44
C PRO A 175 30.45 -33.50 -19.76
N GLU A 176 30.10 -34.53 -20.54
CA GLU A 176 29.86 -35.87 -20.02
C GLU A 176 31.04 -36.32 -19.16
N PRO A 177 30.77 -36.95 -18.00
CA PRO A 177 31.83 -37.18 -17.04
C PRO A 177 32.75 -38.31 -17.56
N VAL A 178 34.02 -37.93 -17.78
CA VAL A 178 35.07 -38.73 -18.45
C VAL A 178 35.39 -40.05 -17.72
N HIS A 179 34.89 -40.25 -16.50
CA HIS A 179 35.08 -41.47 -15.72
C HIS A 179 34.38 -42.72 -16.29
N LYS A 180 33.52 -42.57 -17.31
CA LYS A 180 32.87 -43.72 -17.97
C LYS A 180 33.73 -44.39 -19.04
N LYS A 181 34.89 -43.83 -19.37
CA LYS A 181 35.76 -44.41 -20.40
C LYS A 181 36.89 -45.20 -19.74
N ALA A 182 36.92 -46.51 -19.99
CA ALA A 182 37.84 -47.47 -19.39
C ALA A 182 39.34 -47.12 -19.52
N TRP A 183 39.71 -46.27 -20.47
CA TRP A 183 41.09 -45.76 -20.61
C TRP A 183 41.54 -44.89 -19.41
N PHE A 184 40.61 -44.27 -18.68
CA PHE A 184 40.93 -43.47 -17.49
C PHE A 184 41.61 -44.31 -16.40
N TRP A 185 41.18 -45.57 -16.22
CA TRP A 185 41.81 -46.51 -15.28
C TRP A 185 43.17 -47.03 -15.76
N VAL A 186 43.40 -47.08 -17.07
CA VAL A 186 44.72 -47.42 -17.65
C VAL A 186 45.74 -46.30 -17.37
N ALA A 187 45.32 -45.04 -17.42
CA ALA A 187 46.20 -43.90 -17.11
C ALA A 187 46.58 -43.83 -15.62
N VAL A 188 45.63 -44.12 -14.71
CA VAL A 188 45.88 -44.08 -13.26
C VAL A 188 46.77 -45.23 -12.80
N ILE A 189 46.58 -46.46 -13.32
CA ILE A 189 47.43 -47.61 -12.96
C ILE A 189 48.79 -47.53 -13.66
N GLY A 190 48.85 -47.01 -14.90
CA GLY A 190 50.11 -46.80 -15.63
C GLY A 190 51.07 -45.79 -14.97
N GLY A 191 50.53 -44.78 -14.27
CA GLY A 191 51.34 -43.77 -13.56
C GLY A 191 52.02 -44.28 -12.28
N VAL A 192 51.41 -45.23 -11.57
CA VAL A 192 51.95 -45.74 -10.28
C VAL A 192 53.21 -46.59 -10.48
N ALA A 193 53.35 -47.28 -11.62
CA ALA A 193 54.54 -48.07 -11.93
C ALA A 193 55.82 -47.21 -12.11
N VAL A 194 55.70 -45.92 -12.43
CA VAL A 194 56.86 -45.02 -12.61
C VAL A 194 57.42 -44.52 -11.27
N VAL A 195 56.60 -44.42 -10.22
CA VAL A 195 57.02 -43.84 -8.94
C VAL A 195 57.88 -44.81 -8.10
N VAL A 196 57.65 -46.12 -8.21
CA VAL A 196 58.43 -47.13 -7.46
C VAL A 196 59.85 -47.31 -8.03
N GLY A 197 60.07 -47.01 -9.31
CA GLY A 197 61.40 -47.07 -9.94
C GLY A 197 62.30 -45.85 -9.68
N GLY A 198 61.75 -44.72 -9.24
CA GLY A 198 62.48 -43.44 -9.15
C GLY A 198 63.17 -43.16 -7.82
N VAL A 199 62.78 -43.82 -6.72
CA VAL A 199 63.26 -43.47 -5.37
C VAL A 199 64.69 -43.96 -5.09
N THR A 200 65.18 -44.98 -5.80
CA THR A 200 66.56 -45.47 -5.65
C THR A 200 67.63 -44.60 -6.31
N ALA A 201 67.27 -43.74 -7.27
CA ALA A 201 68.25 -42.87 -7.94
C ALA A 201 68.46 -41.51 -7.23
N GLY A 202 67.48 -41.05 -6.43
CA GLY A 202 67.47 -39.69 -5.87
C GLY A 202 68.35 -39.47 -4.63
N VAL A 203 68.79 -40.53 -3.94
CA VAL A 203 69.51 -40.40 -2.65
C VAL A 203 71.03 -40.22 -2.82
N LEU A 204 71.58 -40.33 -4.03
CA LEU A 204 73.04 -40.27 -4.26
C LEU A 204 73.62 -38.91 -4.67
N LEU A 205 72.81 -37.84 -4.82
CA LEU A 205 73.31 -36.57 -5.39
C LEU A 205 73.10 -35.30 -4.56
N ALA A 206 72.52 -35.37 -3.37
CA ALA A 206 72.25 -34.17 -2.57
C ALA A 206 73.06 -34.15 -1.27
N ASN A 207 74.39 -34.00 -1.37
CA ASN A 207 75.21 -33.56 -0.25
C ASN A 207 76.37 -32.69 -0.77
N ARG A 208 76.09 -31.41 -1.00
CA ARG A 208 77.09 -30.34 -1.07
C ARG A 208 76.50 -29.11 -0.39
N ASP A 209 77.05 -28.81 0.77
CA ASP A 209 76.84 -27.59 1.54
C ASP A 209 77.48 -26.40 0.81
N GLU A 210 76.82 -25.24 0.79
CA GLU A 210 77.47 -23.92 0.82
C GLU A 210 76.49 -22.90 1.46
N PRO A 211 77.01 -21.91 2.22
CA PRO A 211 76.25 -21.05 3.13
C PRO A 211 75.70 -19.77 2.48
N PHE A 212 74.78 -19.15 3.22
CA PHE A 212 73.84 -18.10 2.86
C PHE A 212 74.39 -16.66 2.97
N GLU A 213 74.19 -15.90 1.88
CA GLU A 213 73.90 -14.44 1.72
C GLU A 213 74.86 -13.34 2.22
N PRO A 214 74.72 -12.06 1.80
CA PRO A 214 73.84 -11.43 0.77
C PRO A 214 74.62 -10.48 -0.17
N GLU A 215 73.92 -9.80 -1.10
CA GLU A 215 74.15 -8.43 -1.67
C GLU A 215 73.67 -8.37 -3.14
N LEU A 216 72.50 -7.77 -3.39
CA LEU A 216 72.31 -6.35 -3.77
C LEU A 216 72.71 -6.04 -5.22
N GLY A 217 71.72 -5.73 -6.05
CA GLY A 217 71.95 -4.86 -7.21
C GLY A 217 71.23 -5.21 -8.51
N THR A 218 69.93 -4.97 -8.56
CA THR A 218 69.31 -4.39 -9.77
C THR A 218 68.80 -3.02 -9.32
N ILE A 219 69.66 -2.00 -9.24
CA ILE A 219 69.83 -0.95 -10.27
C ILE A 219 68.45 -0.51 -10.80
N GLY A 220 67.94 0.70 -10.59
CA GLY A 220 68.57 1.95 -10.18
C GLY A 220 68.15 3.07 -11.14
N ALA A 221 67.31 3.99 -10.66
CA ALA A 221 67.13 5.39 -11.09
C ALA A 221 65.88 5.90 -10.33
N GLY A 222 65.88 6.96 -9.53
CA GLY A 222 66.84 8.02 -9.31
C GLY A 222 66.67 8.59 -7.90
N ARG A 223 67.73 9.30 -7.49
CA ARG A 223 68.09 9.68 -6.13
C ARG A 223 67.31 10.90 -5.62
N ARG A 224 67.10 10.88 -4.30
CA ARG A 224 66.56 11.93 -3.40
C ARG A 224 67.32 13.25 -3.45
N VAL A 225 66.57 14.36 -3.28
CA VAL A 225 66.88 15.56 -2.47
C VAL A 225 65.52 16.20 -2.14
N GLY A 226 65.15 16.69 -0.96
CA GLY A 226 65.81 16.86 0.32
C GLY A 226 64.73 17.11 1.40
N LEU A 227 65.17 17.01 2.65
CA LEU A 227 64.39 17.20 3.86
C LEU A 227 63.89 18.65 4.00
N SER A 228 62.63 18.83 4.39
CA SER A 228 62.11 20.08 4.96
C SER A 228 61.64 19.79 6.39
N PRO A 229 62.13 20.50 7.43
CA PRO A 229 61.60 20.37 8.77
C PRO A 229 60.48 21.42 8.96
N GLY A 230 59.24 21.00 9.18
CA GLY A 230 58.19 21.97 9.46
C GLY A 230 56.83 21.37 9.81
N GLY A 231 56.50 21.44 11.10
CA GLY A 231 55.16 21.81 11.55
C GLY A 231 54.09 20.74 11.58
N TRP A 232 53.88 20.15 12.76
CA TRP A 232 52.62 19.56 13.15
C TRP A 232 51.58 20.66 13.38
N THR A 233 50.46 20.64 12.67
CA THR A 233 49.21 21.26 13.15
C THR A 233 48.00 20.41 12.76
N LEU A 234 47.41 19.76 13.76
CA LEU A 234 46.01 19.35 13.78
C LEU A 234 45.12 20.59 13.82
N ARG A 235 44.03 20.60 13.06
CA ARG A 235 42.85 21.41 13.38
C ARG A 235 41.60 20.55 13.31
N PHE A 236 40.77 20.78 14.33
CA PHE A 236 39.39 20.33 14.50
C PHE A 236 38.48 20.90 13.41
#